data_AF-A0A2H0UCX8-F1
#
_entry.id   AF-A0A2H0UCX8-F1
#
_cell.length_a   1.000
_cell.length_b   1.000
_cell.length_c   1.000
_cell.angle_alpha   90.00
_cell.angle_beta   90.00
_cell.angle_gamma   90.00
#
_symmetry.space_group_name_H-M   'P 1'
#
loop_
_entity.id
_entity.type
_entity.pdbx_description
1 polymer ?
#
loop_
_entity_poly.entity_id
_entity_poly.type
_entity_poly.pdbx_seq_one_letter_code
_entity_poly.pdbx_strand_id
1 'polypeptide(L)' 'MNGYGLFIAKEIVDAHGGKIWAESEGEGKGARFVVELPLT' A
#
# COMPACT_ATOMS: atom_id res chain seq x y z
N MET A 1 -5.00 15.15 11.96
CA MET A 1 -4.72 13.70 11.91
C MET A 1 -4.07 13.44 10.57
N ASN A 2 -2.75 13.54 10.48
CA ASN A 2 -2.08 13.54 9.19
C ASN A 2 -1.69 12.10 8.84
N GLY A 3 -2.34 11.55 7.80
CA GLY A 3 -2.13 10.18 7.35
C GLY A 3 -0.91 10.06 6.44
N TYR A 4 0.30 10.17 7.00
CA TYR A 4 1.53 10.05 6.21
C TYR A 4 2.00 8.60 5.99
N GLY A 5 1.48 7.63 6.75
CA GLY A 5 1.97 6.25 6.72
C GLY A 5 1.91 5.60 5.33
N LEU A 6 0.79 5.74 4.63
CA LEU A 6 0.64 5.15 3.28
C LEU A 6 1.45 5.90 2.22
N PHE A 7 1.64 7.21 2.40
CA PHE A 7 2.49 8.02 1.53
C PHE A 7 3.95 7.57 1.62
N ILE A 8 4.48 7.44 2.84
CA ILE A 8 5.85 6.95 3.07
C ILE A 8 6.00 5.50 2.55
N ALA A 9 5.01 4.64 2.80
CA ALA A 9 5.03 3.27 2.29
C ALA A 9 5.09 3.24 0.75
N LYS A 10 4.36 4.12 0.07
CA LYS A 10 4.39 4.25 -1.40
C LYS A 10 5.77 4.64 -1.90
N GLU A 11 6.41 5.64 -1.30
CA GLU A 11 7.77 6.05 -1.65
C GLU A 11 8.78 4.90 -1.50
N ILE A 12 8.70 4.16 -0.39
CA ILE A 12 9.57 2.99 -0.15
C ILE A 12 9.35 1.92 -1.22
N VAL A 13 8.10 1.55 -1.49
CA VAL A 13 7.77 0.50 -2.45
C VAL A 13 8.19 0.89 -3.88
N ASP A 14 8.00 2.15 -4.26
CA ASP A 14 8.43 2.67 -5.58
C ASP A 14 9.96 2.64 -5.72
N ALA A 15 10.70 3.00 -4.66
CA ALA A 15 12.16 2.92 -4.65
C ALA A 15 12.70 1.49 -4.83
N HIS A 16 11.92 0.47 -4.47
CA HIS A 16 12.25 -0.94 -4.68
C HIS A 16 11.68 -1.51 -5.99
N GLY A 17 11.08 -0.67 -6.86
CA GLY A 17 10.46 -1.10 -8.10
C GLY A 17 9.21 -1.97 -7.92
N GLY A 18 8.57 -1.87 -6.76
CA GLY A 18 7.38 -2.63 -6.40
C GLY A 18 6.06 -1.93 -6.72
N LYS A 19 4.98 -2.51 -6.19
CA LYS A 19 3.62 -1.97 -6.27
C LYS A 19 2.93 -2.04 -4.92
N ILE A 20 2.07 -1.07 -4.63
CA ILE A 20 1.24 -1.03 -3.43
C ILE A 20 -0.16 -0.53 -3.79
N TRP A 21 -1.19 -1.18 -3.25
CA TRP A 21 -2.59 -0.80 -3.43
C TRP A 21 -3.45 -1.27 -2.25
N ALA A 22 -4.71 -0.84 -2.24
CA ALA A 22 -5.69 -1.25 -1.25
C ALA A 22 -6.96 -1.78 -1.93
N GLU A 23 -7.54 -2.82 -1.36
CA GLU A 23 -8.79 -3.45 -1.78
C GLU A 23 -9.79 -3.36 -0.62
N SER A 24 -11.05 -3.04 -0.92
CA SER A 24 -12.14 -3.05 0.05
C SER A 24 -13.46 -3.35 -0.66
N GLU A 25 -14.31 -4.15 -0.02
CA GLU A 25 -15.68 -4.43 -0.49
C GLU A 25 -16.66 -3.31 -0.13
N GLY A 26 -16.19 -2.23 0.51
CA GLY A 26 -17.00 -1.09 0.92
C GLY A 26 -17.15 -0.95 2.44
N GLU A 27 -18.10 -0.13 2.84
CA GLU A 27 -18.27 0.29 4.23
C GLU A 27 -18.52 -0.90 5.19
N GLY A 28 -17.82 -0.89 6.33
CA GLY A 28 -17.94 -1.94 7.35
C GLY A 28 -17.31 -3.29 6.98
N LYS A 29 -16.65 -3.41 5.82
CA LYS A 29 -16.00 -4.66 5.37
C LYS A 29 -14.48 -4.69 5.59
N GLY A 30 -13.93 -3.61 6.13
CA GLY A 30 -12.48 -3.46 6.29
C GLY A 30 -11.77 -3.20 4.96
N ALA A 31 -10.44 -3.28 4.99
CA ALA A 31 -9.59 -3.09 3.83
C ALA A 31 -8.39 -4.03 3.90
N ARG A 32 -7.95 -4.50 2.73
CA ARG A 32 -6.71 -5.26 2.55
C ARG A 32 -5.70 -4.38 1.82
N PHE A 33 -4.53 -4.20 2.41
CA PHE A 33 -3.41 -3.51 1.76
C PHE A 33 -2.44 -4.56 1.23
N VAL A 34 -2.03 -4.43 -0.03
CA VAL A 34 -1.17 -5.40 -0.70
C VAL A 34 0.09 -4.68 -1.18
N VAL A 35 1.23 -5.33 -0.98
CA VAL A 35 2.54 -4.89 -1.46
C VAL A 35 3.14 -6.04 -2.27
N GLU A 36 3.62 -5.72 -3.46
CA GLU A 36 4.34 -6.63 -4.36
C GLU A 36 5.73 -6.06 -4.60
N LEU A 37 6.77 -6.88 -4.39
CA LEU A 37 8.16 -6.51 -4.64
C LEU A 37 8.77 -7.50 -5.64
N PRO A 38 9.65 -7.03 -6.55
CA PRO A 38 10.42 -7.93 -7.40
C PRO A 38 11.29 -8.86 -6.55
N LEU A 39 11.35 -10.13 -6.92
CA LEU A 39 12.35 -11.06 -6.40
C LEU A 39 13.59 -10.97 -7.29
N THR A 40 14.70 -10.53 -6.69
CA THR A 40 16.06 -10.68 -7.23
C THR A 40 16.83 -11.67 -6.37
#